data_AF-A0A1C5RS89-F1
#
_entry.id   AF-A0A1C5RS89-F1
#
_cell.length_a   1.000
_cell.length_b   1.000
_cell.length_c   1.000
_cell.angle_alpha   90.00
_cell.angle_beta   90.00
_cell.angle_gamma   90.00
#
_symmetry.space_group_name_H-M   'P 1'
#
loop_
_entity.id
_entity.type
_entity.pdbx_description
1 polymer ?
#
loop_
_entity_poly.entity_id
_entity_poly.type
_entity_poly.pdbx_seq_one_letter_code
_entity_poly.pdbx_strand_id
1 'polypeptide(L)' 'MELKSLKKKYKSKGFAAGCSREVIERGAQQLGWDLEKLLTMTLQAMAASEDTINAEMAAEQEELGK' A
#
# COMPACT_ATOMS: atom_id res chain seq x y z
N MET A 1 -0.82 -6.99 6.71
CA MET A 1 -1.26 -5.86 7.58
C MET A 1 -2.79 -5.76 7.51
N GLU A 2 -3.51 -5.54 8.62
CA GLU A 2 -5.00 -5.47 8.59
C GLU A 2 -5.57 -4.05 8.38
N LEU A 3 -6.76 -3.97 7.75
CA LEU A 3 -7.45 -2.72 7.40
C LEU A 3 -7.71 -1.81 8.61
N LYS A 4 -8.06 -2.39 9.77
CA LYS A 4 -8.30 -1.66 11.03
C LYS A 4 -7.04 -0.91 11.50
N SER A 5 -5.89 -1.55 11.40
CA SER A 5 -4.60 -0.98 11.78
C SER A 5 -4.16 0.10 10.79
N LEU A 6 -4.45 -0.07 9.50
CA LEU A 6 -4.17 0.93 8.47
C LEU A 6 -5.00 2.20 8.67
N LYS A 7 -6.31 2.09 8.92
CA LYS A 7 -7.18 3.25 9.22
C LYS A 7 -6.69 4.03 10.45
N LYS A 8 -6.19 3.32 11.48
CA LYS A 8 -5.58 3.93 12.68
C LYS A 8 -4.30 4.70 12.33
N LYS A 9 -3.41 4.11 11.53
CA LYS A 9 -2.18 4.76 11.05
C LYS A 9 -2.48 5.98 10.19
N TYR A 10 -3.43 5.89 9.26
CA TYR A 10 -3.86 6.99 8.40
C TYR A 10 -4.27 8.24 9.21
N LYS A 11 -5.01 8.05 10.31
CA LYS A 11 -5.43 9.13 11.22
C LYS A 11 -4.33 9.63 12.15
N SER A 12 -3.28 8.84 12.39
CA SER A 12 -2.15 9.24 13.24
C SER A 12 -1.34 10.37 12.58
N LYS A 13 -0.89 11.33 13.39
CA LYS A 13 -0.10 12.48 12.90
C LYS A 13 1.26 12.06 12.34
N GLY A 14 1.84 10.96 12.83
CA GLY A 14 3.14 10.45 12.39
C GLY A 14 3.16 9.85 10.97
N PHE A 15 2.01 9.37 10.48
CA PHE A 15 1.90 8.88 9.10
C PHE A 15 1.99 10.03 8.07
N ALA A 16 1.63 11.26 8.47
CA ALA A 16 1.73 12.44 7.63
C ALA A 16 3.17 12.88 7.33
N ALA A 17 4.18 12.35 8.03
CA ALA A 17 5.59 12.65 7.77
C ALA A 17 6.11 11.99 6.47
N GLY A 18 5.45 10.95 5.97
CA GLY A 18 5.79 10.27 4.71
C GLY A 18 4.61 10.02 3.78
N CYS A 19 3.38 10.37 4.19
CA CYS A 19 2.18 10.09 3.44
C CYS A 19 1.24 11.31 3.45
N SER A 20 1.22 12.05 2.34
CA SER A 20 0.41 13.26 2.23
C SER A 20 -1.07 12.91 2.07
N ARG A 21 -1.88 13.21 3.10
CA ARG A 21 -3.34 12.94 3.11
C ARG A 21 -4.07 13.64 1.97
N GLU A 22 -3.65 14.85 1.67
CA GLU A 22 -4.21 15.67 0.58
C GLU A 22 -4.08 14.97 -0.78
N VAL A 23 -2.92 14.35 -1.03
CA VAL A 23 -2.68 13.59 -2.26
C VAL A 23 -3.57 12.35 -2.34
N ILE A 24 -3.77 11.67 -1.21
CA ILE A 24 -4.64 10.49 -1.13
C ILE A 24 -6.10 10.86 -1.39
N GLU A 25 -6.58 11.93 -0.75
CA GLU A 25 -7.96 12.40 -0.95
C GLU A 25 -8.20 12.89 -2.38
N ARG A 26 -7.24 13.61 -2.97
CA ARG A 26 -7.31 14.02 -4.38
C ARG A 26 -7.32 12.80 -5.31
N GLY A 27 -6.48 11.80 -5.07
CA GLY A 27 -6.46 10.57 -5.85
C GLY A 27 -7.79 9.80 -5.75
N ALA A 28 -8.36 9.72 -4.55
CA ALA A 28 -9.68 9.12 -4.33
C ALA A 28 -10.77 9.84 -5.15
N GLN A 29 -10.80 11.18 -5.11
CA GLN A 29 -11.74 11.99 -5.88
C GLN A 29 -11.58 11.81 -7.38
N GLN A 30 -10.34 11.79 -7.90
CA GLN A 30 -10.06 11.60 -9.33
C GLN A 30 -10.56 10.24 -9.84
N LEU A 31 -10.49 9.21 -8.99
CA LEU A 31 -10.99 7.87 -9.30
C LEU A 31 -12.50 7.73 -9.03
N GLY A 32 -13.15 8.73 -8.42
CA GLY A 32 -14.52 8.64 -7.95
C GLY A 32 -14.71 7.57 -6.87
N TRP A 33 -13.69 7.33 -6.05
CA TRP A 33 -13.68 6.30 -5.02
C TRP A 33 -13.75 6.92 -3.63
N ASP A 34 -14.42 6.23 -2.72
CA ASP A 34 -14.32 6.54 -1.30
C ASP A 34 -12.92 6.21 -0.78
N LEU A 35 -12.45 7.02 0.19
CA LEU A 35 -11.17 6.80 0.85
C LEU A 35 -11.04 5.38 1.43
N GLU A 36 -12.13 4.84 1.95
CA GLU A 36 -12.18 3.46 2.45
C GLU A 36 -11.92 2.43 1.34
N LYS A 37 -12.53 2.62 0.18
CA LYS A 37 -12.36 1.74 -0.98
C LYS A 37 -10.93 1.83 -1.51
N LEU A 38 -10.39 3.04 -1.63
CA LEU A 38 -9.00 3.27 -2.05
C LEU A 38 -8.02 2.53 -1.12
N LEU A 39 -8.13 2.75 0.19
CA LEU A 39 -7.24 2.12 1.17
C LEU A 39 -7.36 0.59 1.16
N THR A 40 -8.57 0.05 0.97
CA THR A 40 -8.80 -1.40 0.91
C THR A 40 -8.19 -2.01 -0.35
N MET A 41 -8.44 -1.43 -1.52
CA MET A 41 -7.90 -1.91 -2.79
C MET A 41 -6.37 -1.85 -2.81
N THR A 42 -5.78 -0.77 -2.30
CA THR A 42 -4.31 -0.65 -2.21
C THR A 42 -3.70 -1.71 -1.29
N LEU A 43 -4.32 -1.97 -0.14
CA LEU A 43 -3.88 -3.01 0.77
C LEU A 43 -3.99 -4.41 0.13
N GLN A 44 -5.09 -4.68 -0.56
CA GLN A 44 -5.32 -5.93 -1.28
C GLN A 44 -4.32 -6.13 -2.41
N ALA A 45 -4.04 -5.08 -3.19
CA ALA A 45 -3.06 -5.13 -4.27
C ALA A 45 -1.66 -5.44 -3.73
N MET A 46 -1.22 -4.75 -2.65
CA MET A 46 0.06 -5.04 -2.01
C MET A 46 0.16 -6.49 -1.54
N ALA A 47 -0.89 -7.01 -0.88
CA ALA A 47 -0.92 -8.38 -0.39
C ALA A 47 -0.92 -9.42 -1.53
N ALA A 48 -1.68 -9.17 -2.60
CA ALA A 48 -1.74 -10.07 -3.75
C ALA A 48 -0.42 -10.12 -4.52
N SER A 49 0.33 -9.03 -4.54
CA SER A 49 1.64 -8.96 -5.20
C SER A 49 2.80 -9.43 -4.32
N GLU A 50 2.63 -9.48 -2.99
CA GLU A 50 3.71 -9.77 -2.04
C GLU A 50 4.34 -11.15 -2.29
N ASP A 51 3.52 -12.18 -2.48
CA ASP A 51 4.02 -13.54 -2.73
C ASP A 51 4.74 -13.67 -4.07
N THR A 52 4.20 -13.04 -5.13
CA THR A 52 4.82 -13.05 -6.47
C THR A 52 6.12 -12.27 -6.48
N ILE A 53 6.14 -11.07 -5.90
CA ILE A 53 7.34 -10.23 -5.82
C ILE A 53 8.41 -10.92 -4.98
N ASN A 54 8.06 -11.52 -3.84
CA ASN A 54 9.03 -12.25 -3.03
C ASN A 54 9.62 -13.46 -3.78
N ALA A 55 8.81 -14.18 -4.56
CA ALA A 55 9.28 -15.30 -5.38
C ALA A 55 10.23 -14.84 -6.49
N GLU A 56 9.91 -13.75 -7.20
CA GLU A 56 10.76 -13.19 -8.25
C GLU A 56 12.06 -12.59 -7.69
N MET A 57 11.99 -11.84 -6.60
CA MET A 57 13.16 -11.26 -5.92
C MET A 57 14.10 -12.34 -5.35
N ALA A 58 13.56 -13.45 -4.85
CA ALA A 58 14.35 -14.59 -4.40
C ALA A 58 15.06 -15.28 -5.57
N ALA A 59 14.37 -15.47 -6.70
CA ALA A 59 14.94 -16.05 -7.91
C ALA A 59 16.04 -15.16 -8.52
N GLU A 60 15.87 -13.83 -8.52
CA GLU A 60 16.92 -12.90 -8.98
C GLU A 60 18.15 -12.87 -8.05
N GLN A 61 17.96 -12.98 -6.72
CA GLN A 61 19.10 -13.02 -5.78
C GLN A 61 19.93 -14.30 -5.90
N GLU A 62 19.33 -15.43 -6.32
CA GLU A 62 20.06 -16.67 -6.60
C GLU A 62 20.89 -16.56 -7.91
N GLU A 63 20.39 -15.82 -8.91
CA GLU A 63 21.09 -15.60 -10.18
C GLU A 63 22.22 -14.56 -10.09
N LEU A 64 22.08 -13.52 -9.25
CA LEU A 64 23.10 -12.49 -9.00
C LEU A 64 24.21 -12.92 -8.02
N GLY A 65 24.09 -14.11 -7.43
CA GLY A 65 25.06 -14.69 -6.49
C GLY A 65 26.15 -15.56 -7.11
N LYS A 66 26.43 -15.46 -8.41
CA LYS A 66 27.55 -16.14 -9.09
C LYS A 66 28.81 -15.28 -9.15
#